data_AF-A0A6V7J3E0-F1
#
_entry.id   AF-A0A6V7J3E0-F1
#
_cell.length_a   1.000
_cell.length_b   1.000
_cell.length_c   1.000
_cell.angle_alpha   90.00
_cell.angle_beta   90.00
_cell.angle_gamma   90.00
#
_symmetry.space_group_name_H-M   'P 1'
#
loop_
_entity.id
_entity.type
_entity.pdbx_description
1 polymer ?
#
loop_
_entity_poly.entity_id
_entity_poly.type
_entity_poly.pdbx_seq_one_letter_code
_entity_poly.pdbx_strand_id
1 'polypeptide(L)'
;TIDPRQWRTSGTYEVKFKSKMTTGLDVKLEAIPVGDVLILNVSSVQKRVKTRSMAVETLAYINPYSSDLGGRFLDLKSFSH
;
A
#
# COMPACT_ATOMS: atom_id res chain seq x y z
N THR A 1 -11.39 10.80 -3.66
CA THR A 1 -11.06 10.92 -2.23
C THR A 1 -11.11 9.52 -1.64
N ILE A 2 -10.10 9.10 -0.89
CA ILE A 2 -10.05 7.77 -0.27
C ILE A 2 -10.98 7.83 0.95
N ASP A 3 -11.95 6.93 1.06
CA ASP A 3 -12.77 6.79 2.26
C ASP A 3 -12.07 5.83 3.25
N PRO A 4 -11.59 6.31 4.41
CA PRO A 4 -10.95 5.49 5.43
C PRO A 4 -11.87 4.44 6.05
N ARG A 5 -13.18 4.45 5.77
CA ARG A 5 -14.11 3.40 6.22
C ARG A 5 -14.13 2.20 5.29
N GLN A 6 -13.70 2.38 4.03
CA GLN A 6 -13.80 1.35 2.98
C GLN A 6 -12.44 0.83 2.51
N TRP A 7 -11.35 1.47 2.92
CA TRP A 7 -9.99 1.06 2.56
C TRP A 7 -9.56 -0.31 3.10
N ARG A 8 -10.30 -0.90 4.05
CA ARG A 8 -10.02 -2.22 4.62
C ARG A 8 -11.26 -3.10 4.52
N THR A 9 -11.16 -4.22 3.84
CA THR A 9 -12.26 -5.19 3.69
C THR A 9 -11.68 -6.59 3.79
N SER A 10 -12.27 -7.45 4.63
CA SER A 10 -11.90 -8.87 4.74
C SER A 10 -10.40 -9.13 4.97
N GLY A 11 -9.73 -8.26 5.73
CA GLY A 11 -8.31 -8.42 6.07
C GLY A 11 -7.32 -7.89 5.02
N THR A 12 -7.79 -7.48 3.84
CA THR A 12 -6.98 -6.78 2.84
C THR A 12 -7.25 -5.28 2.86
N TYR A 13 -6.32 -4.51 2.31
CA TYR A 13 -6.48 -3.08 2.13
C TYR A 13 -6.54 -2.74 0.65
N GLU A 14 -7.47 -1.88 0.25
CA GLU A 14 -7.62 -1.42 -1.12
C GLU A 14 -7.70 0.10 -1.17
N VAL A 15 -6.90 0.71 -2.06
CA VAL A 15 -6.91 2.14 -2.30
C VAL A 15 -6.92 2.41 -3.80
N LYS A 16 -7.87 3.24 -4.26
CA LYS A 16 -7.98 3.66 -5.67
C LYS A 16 -7.38 5.06 -5.83
N PHE A 17 -6.48 5.20 -6.79
CA PHE A 17 -5.85 6.47 -7.15
C PHE A 17 -6.24 6.87 -8.57
N LYS A 18 -6.51 8.17 -8.75
CA LYS A 18 -6.67 8.77 -10.07
C LYS A 18 -5.36 9.44 -10.46
N SER A 19 -4.74 9.03 -11.56
CA SER A 19 -3.55 9.71 -12.07
C SER A 19 -3.94 11.10 -12.57
N LYS A 20 -3.31 12.15 -12.02
CA LYS A 20 -3.45 13.52 -12.55
C LYS A 20 -2.62 13.74 -13.81
N MET A 21 -1.57 12.94 -14.03
CA MET A 21 -0.63 13.11 -15.13
C MET A 21 -1.00 12.31 -16.38
N THR A 22 -1.84 11.29 -16.22
CA THR A 22 -2.24 10.41 -17.32
C THR A 22 -3.75 10.27 -17.31
N THR A 23 -4.41 11.00 -18.19
CA THR A 23 -5.86 10.90 -18.40
C THR A 23 -6.23 9.46 -18.75
N GLY A 24 -7.13 8.85 -17.96
CA GLY A 24 -7.58 7.48 -18.17
C GLY A 24 -6.65 6.39 -17.61
N LEU A 25 -5.74 6.74 -16.69
CA LEU A 25 -4.99 5.76 -15.89
C LEU A 25 -5.42 5.86 -14.42
N ASP A 26 -6.58 5.28 -14.13
CA ASP A 26 -6.94 4.96 -12.75
C ASP A 26 -6.21 3.69 -12.33
N VAL A 27 -5.62 3.72 -11.14
CA VAL A 27 -4.88 2.59 -10.56
C VAL A 27 -5.46 2.19 -9.20
N LYS A 28 -5.29 0.93 -8.86
CA LYS A 28 -5.68 0.31 -7.62
C LYS A 28 -4.45 -0.24 -6.94
N LEU A 29 -4.22 0.15 -5.70
CA LEU A 29 -3.28 -0.48 -4.79
C LEU A 29 -4.05 -1.46 -3.91
N GLU A 30 -3.57 -2.68 -3.82
CA GLU A 30 -4.08 -3.70 -2.91
C GLU A 30 -2.92 -4.15 -2.01
N ALA A 31 -3.15 -4.15 -0.70
CA ALA A 31 -2.19 -4.64 0.28
C ALA A 31 -2.76 -5.88 0.99
N ILE A 32 -2.02 -6.98 0.91
CA ILE A 32 -2.43 -8.29 1.41
C ILE A 32 -1.44 -8.71 2.50
N PRO A 33 -1.85 -8.75 3.77
CA PRO A 33 -1.00 -9.25 4.85
C PRO A 33 -0.81 -10.77 4.72
N VAL A 34 0.44 -11.23 4.78
CA VAL A 34 0.83 -12.65 4.76
C VAL A 34 1.92 -12.86 5.80
N GLY A 35 1.53 -13.26 7.01
CA GLY A 35 2.47 -13.36 8.14
C GLY A 35 3.04 -12.00 8.51
N ASP A 36 4.36 -11.89 8.52
CA ASP A 36 5.13 -10.65 8.73
C ASP A 36 5.38 -9.85 7.45
N VAL A 37 4.94 -10.36 6.29
CA VAL A 37 5.10 -9.72 4.99
C VAL A 37 3.80 -9.05 4.55
N LEU A 38 3.91 -7.86 3.95
CA LEU A 38 2.83 -7.18 3.24
C LEU A 38 3.07 -7.27 1.74
N ILE A 39 2.18 -7.94 1.01
CA ILE A 39 2.22 -7.98 -0.45
C ILE A 39 1.48 -6.75 -0.97
N LEU A 40 2.15 -5.92 -1.76
CA LEU A 40 1.60 -4.73 -2.40
C LEU A 40 1.44 -4.97 -3.89
N ASN A 41 0.22 -4.85 -4.40
CA ASN A 41 -0.12 -4.99 -5.81
C ASN A 41 -0.66 -3.67 -6.35
N VAL A 42 -0.09 -3.18 -7.45
CA VAL A 42 -0.58 -2.02 -8.20
C VAL A 42 -1.04 -2.46 -9.57
N SER A 43 -2.32 -2.26 -9.87
CA SER A 43 -2.94 -2.60 -11.16
C SER A 43 -3.76 -1.43 -11.70
N SER A 44 -3.97 -1.39 -13.02
CA SER A 44 -4.88 -0.39 -13.61
C SER A 44 -6.33 -0.86 -13.48
N VAL A 45 -7.23 0.06 -13.15
CA VAL A 45 -8.67 -0.20 -13.01
C VAL A 45 -9.36 -0.34 -14.38
N GLN A 46 -8.89 0.39 -15.38
CA GLN A 46 -9.57 0.53 -16.68
C GLN A 46 -8.86 -0.19 -17.82
N LYS A 47 -7.53 -0.31 -17.74
CA LYS A 47 -6.70 -0.89 -18.80
C LYS A 47 -6.07 -2.19 -18.32
N ARG A 48 -5.91 -3.14 -19.23
CA ARG A 48 -5.19 -4.40 -18.96
C ARG A 48 -3.67 -4.13 -19.00
N VAL A 49 -3.18 -3.38 -18.03
CA VAL A 49 -1.75 -3.11 -17.82
C VAL A 49 -1.20 -4.17 -16.87
N LYS A 50 0.07 -4.56 -17.07
CA LYS A 50 0.76 -5.51 -16.19
C LYS A 50 0.75 -4.99 -14.75
N THR A 51 0.20 -5.80 -13.84
CA THR A 51 0.26 -5.56 -12.39
C THR A 51 1.72 -5.53 -11.95
N ARG A 52 2.09 -4.54 -11.14
CA ARG A 52 3.36 -4.53 -10.41
C ARG A 52 3.11 -5.04 -9.00
N SER A 53 4.00 -5.89 -8.52
CA SER A 53 3.89 -6.49 -7.20
C SER A 53 5.22 -6.37 -6.47
N MET A 54 5.16 -6.09 -5.17
CA MET A 54 6.31 -6.13 -4.28
C MET A 54 5.91 -6.74 -2.93
N ALA A 55 6.87 -7.34 -2.25
CA ALA A 55 6.72 -7.85 -0.89
C ALA A 55 7.53 -6.97 0.06
N VAL A 56 6.96 -6.64 1.21
CA VAL A 56 7.60 -5.79 2.23
C VAL A 56 7.58 -6.54 3.55
N GLU A 57 8.73 -6.77 4.15
CA GLU A 57 8.82 -7.23 5.53
C GLU A 57 8.38 -6.10 6.46
N THR A 58 7.27 -6.30 7.17
CA THR A 58 6.61 -5.23 7.94
C THR A 58 7.49 -4.77 9.09
N LEU A 59 8.18 -5.69 9.76
CA LEU A 59 9.03 -5.40 10.92
C LEU A 59 10.34 -4.69 10.56
N ALA A 60 10.73 -4.65 9.29
CA ALA A 60 11.86 -3.84 8.83
C ALA A 60 11.55 -2.33 8.92
N TYR A 61 10.27 -1.95 8.83
CA TYR A 61 9.85 -0.55 8.70
C TYR A 61 8.82 -0.10 9.75
N ILE A 62 8.27 -1.03 10.54
CA ILE A 62 7.26 -0.75 11.57
C ILE A 62 7.72 -1.32 12.91
N ASN A 63 7.76 -0.46 13.92
CA ASN A 63 7.95 -0.84 15.31
C ASN A 63 6.58 -1.07 15.98
N PRO A 64 6.17 -2.32 16.28
CA PRO A 64 4.88 -2.59 16.89
C PRO A 64 4.82 -2.18 18.37
N TYR A 65 5.95 -1.88 19.01
CA TYR A 65 6.03 -1.56 20.43
C TYR A 65 5.94 -0.05 20.73
N SER A 66 5.99 0.81 19.71
CA SER A 66 5.86 2.25 19.85
C SER A 66 4.42 2.73 19.56
N SER A 67 3.87 3.48 20.52
CA SER A 67 2.56 4.12 20.40
C SER A 67 2.64 5.51 19.76
N ASP A 68 3.81 6.15 19.81
CA ASP A 68 4.06 7.48 19.22
C ASP A 68 4.42 7.40 17.73
N LEU A 69 4.16 8.48 17.00
CA LEU A 69 4.37 8.49 15.55
C LEU A 69 5.86 8.39 15.17
N GLY A 70 6.75 9.00 15.96
CA GLY A 70 8.17 9.08 15.68
C GLY A 70 8.90 7.76 15.87
N GLY A 71 8.49 6.98 16.88
CA GLY A 71 9.06 5.66 17.16
C GLY A 71 8.42 4.52 16.38
N ARG A 72 7.25 4.73 15.74
CA ARG A 72 6.51 3.69 15.01
C ARG A 72 7.11 3.36 13.65
N PHE A 73 7.62 4.35 12.93
CA PHE A 73 8.13 4.16 11.57
C PHE A 73 9.65 4.12 11.57
N LEU A 74 10.22 3.02 11.09
CA LEU A 74 11.65 2.78 11.01
C LEU A 74 12.12 2.96 9.56
N ASP A 75 13.36 3.42 9.42
CA ASP A 75 14.09 3.54 8.15
C ASP A 75 13.25 4.07 6.96
N LEU A 76 12.52 5.17 7.20
CA LEU A 76 11.65 5.81 6.20
C LEU A 76 12.41 6.22 4.93
N LYS A 77 13.71 6.49 5.04
CA LYS A 77 14.56 6.80 3.89
C LYS A 77 14.68 5.59 2.98
N SER A 78 15.06 4.43 3.50
CA SER A 78 15.12 3.18 2.73
C SER A 78 13.75 2.80 2.17
N PHE A 79 12.69 2.90 3.00
CA PHE A 79 11.32 2.58 2.56
C PHE A 79 10.83 3.43 1.39
N SER A 80 11.28 4.69 1.30
CA SER A 80 10.84 5.64 0.25
C SER A 80 11.57 5.53 -1.08
N HIS A 81 12.72 4.83 -1.12
CA HIS A 81 13.57 4.71 -2.30
C HIS A 81 13.12 3.58 -3.24
#